data_AF-A0A946FSW0-F1
#
_entry.id   AF-A0A946FSW0-F1
#
_cell.length_a   1.000
_cell.length_b   1.000
_cell.length_c   1.000
_cell.angle_alpha   90.00
_cell.angle_beta   90.00
_cell.angle_gamma   90.00
#
_symmetry.space_group_name_H-M   'P 1'
#
loop_
_entity.id
_entity.type
_entity.pdbx_description
1 polymer ?
#
loop_
_entity_poly.entity_id
_entity_poly.type
_entity_poly.pdbx_seq_one_letter_code
_entity_poly.pdbx_strand_id
1 'polypeptide(L)' 'MDQTAITRKEIRRGKKSKQCHCCGKTFMFCWNCRCGFSMCQECMYDNQWGMTCNGITWECPDCGDQNGYGNQ' A
#
# COMPACT_ATOMS: atom_id res chain seq x y z
N MET A 1 2.73 24.98 -27.23
CA MET A 1 3.23 24.30 -26.02
C MET A 1 2.20 24.58 -24.94
N ASP A 2 1.52 23.67 -24.26
CA ASP A 2 1.60 22.22 -24.18
C ASP A 2 0.23 21.81 -23.60
N GLN A 3 -0.65 21.19 -24.41
CA GLN A 3 -1.92 20.66 -23.91
C GLN A 3 -1.81 19.14 -23.91
N THR A 4 -1.07 18.62 -22.93
CA THR A 4 -1.09 17.21 -22.60
C THR A 4 -2.47 16.87 -22.06
N ALA A 5 -3.33 16.38 -22.96
CA ALA A 5 -4.64 15.86 -22.61
C ALA A 5 -4.44 14.63 -21.71
N ILE A 6 -4.40 14.86 -20.39
CA ILE A 6 -4.30 13.80 -19.38
C ILE A 6 -5.47 12.86 -19.62
N THR A 7 -5.17 11.64 -20.06
CA THR A 7 -6.20 10.69 -20.41
C THR A 7 -6.99 10.30 -19.15
N ARG A 8 -8.28 9.96 -19.28
CA ARG A 8 -9.08 9.45 -18.15
C ARG A 8 -8.45 8.21 -17.48
N LYS A 9 -7.52 7.52 -18.17
CA LYS A 9 -6.70 6.43 -17.63
C LYS A 9 -5.60 6.96 -16.70
N GLU A 10 -4.94 8.06 -17.03
CA GLU A 10 -3.90 8.69 -16.22
C GLU A 10 -4.48 9.36 -14.97
N ILE A 11 -5.64 10.01 -15.07
CA ILE A 11 -6.35 10.57 -13.90
C ILE A 11 -6.75 9.45 -12.91
N ARG A 12 -7.17 8.28 -13.42
CA ARG A 12 -7.46 7.10 -12.60
C ARG A 12 -6.21 6.47 -11.98
N ARG A 13 -5.07 6.49 -12.69
CA ARG A 13 -3.77 6.02 -12.18
C ARG A 13 -3.21 6.93 -11.09
N GLY A 14 -3.30 8.25 -11.26
CA GLY A 14 -2.80 9.23 -10.28
C GLY A 14 -3.55 9.22 -8.94
N LYS A 15 -4.81 8.79 -8.92
CA LYS A 15 -5.60 8.68 -7.67
C LYS A 15 -5.30 7.44 -6.81
N LYS A 16 -4.53 6.47 -7.33
CA LYS A 16 -4.32 5.18 -6.65
C LYS A 16 -2.90 4.94 -6.17
N SER A 17 -1.93 5.74 -6.60
CA SER A 17 -0.56 5.60 -6.09
C SER A 17 -0.47 6.08 -4.64
N LYS A 18 0.03 5.22 -3.75
CA LYS A 18 0.28 5.51 -2.34
C LYS A 18 1.77 5.43 -2.05
N GLN A 19 2.23 6.24 -1.10
CA GLN A 19 3.61 6.20 -0.65
C GLN A 19 3.77 5.13 0.44
N CYS A 20 4.77 4.27 0.28
CA CYS A 20 5.15 3.30 1.30
C CYS A 20 5.88 4.00 2.44
N HIS A 21 5.47 3.74 3.69
CA HIS A 21 6.13 4.25 4.88
C HIS A 21 7.50 3.58 5.12
N CYS A 22 7.70 2.33 4.71
CA CYS A 22 8.95 1.61 4.92
C CYS A 22 10.07 2.10 4.00
N CYS A 23 9.80 2.19 2.68
CA CYS A 23 10.83 2.51 1.69
C CYS A 23 10.70 3.91 1.06
N GLY A 24 9.66 4.66 1.40
CA GLY A 24 9.42 6.03 0.91
C GLY A 24 9.02 6.14 -0.57
N LYS A 25 9.00 5.03 -1.31
CA LYS A 25 8.63 5.01 -2.74
C LYS A 25 7.11 5.01 -2.92
N THR A 26 6.65 5.54 -4.05
CA THR A 26 5.23 5.53 -4.45
C THR A 26 4.90 4.32 -5.30
N PHE A 27 3.86 3.56 -4.93
CA PHE A 27 3.42 2.37 -5.64
C PHE A 27 1.95 2.47 -6.01
N MET A 28 1.56 1.82 -7.11
CA MET A 28 0.14 1.71 -7.50
C MET A 28 -0.68 0.86 -6.52
N PHE A 29 -0.01 -0.01 -5.78
CA PHE A 29 -0.59 -0.89 -4.78
C PHE A 29 0.20 -0.78 -3.48
N CYS A 30 -0.49 -0.41 -2.40
CA CYS A 30 0.03 -0.50 -1.05
C CYS A 30 -1.05 -1.10 -0.15
N TRP A 31 -0.62 -1.99 0.74
CA TRP A 31 -1.38 -2.40 1.91
C TRP A 31 -1.59 -1.16 2.78
N ASN A 32 -2.84 -0.73 2.91
CA ASN A 32 -3.19 0.36 3.80
C ASN A 32 -3.79 -0.19 5.10
N CYS A 33 -3.40 0.41 6.21
CA CYS A 33 -4.12 0.32 7.46
C CYS A 33 -5.05 1.54 7.61
N ARG A 34 -6.13 1.37 8.35
CA ARG A 34 -7.09 2.44 8.69
C ARG A 34 -6.46 3.57 9.48
N CYS A 35 -5.35 3.34 10.20
CA CYS A 35 -4.60 4.38 10.90
C CYS A 35 -3.86 5.34 9.95
N GLY A 36 -3.74 5.01 8.66
CA GLY A 36 -3.01 5.79 7.67
C GLY A 36 -1.69 5.17 7.22
N PHE A 37 -1.20 4.16 7.94
CA PHE A 37 -0.02 3.42 7.54
C PHE A 37 -0.21 2.76 6.17
N SER A 38 0.80 2.86 5.31
CA SER A 38 0.77 2.28 3.97
C SER A 38 2.09 1.58 3.67
N MET A 39 2.04 0.34 3.19
CA MET A 39 3.21 -0.48 2.90
C MET A 39 3.12 -1.11 1.51
N CYS A 40 4.21 -1.08 0.74
CA CYS A 40 4.22 -1.73 -0.57
C CYS A 40 4.28 -3.27 -0.45
N GLN A 41 3.98 -3.95 -1.54
CA GLN A 41 4.00 -5.43 -1.58
C GLN A 41 5.37 -6.01 -1.21
N GLU A 42 6.47 -5.40 -1.67
CA GLU A 42 7.82 -5.89 -1.37
C GLU A 42 8.14 -5.78 0.13
N CYS A 43 7.90 -4.61 0.74
CA CYS A 43 8.11 -4.44 2.18
C CYS A 43 7.19 -5.35 3.00
N MET A 44 5.95 -5.56 2.55
CA MET A 44 5.02 -6.45 3.24
C MET A 44 5.48 -7.90 3.18
N TYR A 45 6.04 -8.34 2.06
CA TYR A 45 6.61 -9.69 1.92
C TYR A 45 7.86 -9.87 2.78
N ASP A 46 8.75 -8.88 2.80
CA ASP A 46 9.99 -8.90 3.59
C ASP A 46 9.72 -8.94 5.11
N ASN A 47 8.66 -8.24 5.55
CA ASN A 47 8.26 -8.17 6.95
C ASN A 47 7.14 -9.17 7.30
N GLN A 48 6.75 -10.05 6.36
CA GLN A 48 5.64 -10.98 6.54
C GLN A 48 5.83 -11.86 7.78
N TRP A 49 7.06 -12.37 7.99
CA TRP A 49 7.38 -13.26 9.09
C TRP A 49 7.14 -12.65 10.49
N GLY A 50 7.22 -11.32 10.62
CA GLY A 50 7.00 -10.60 11.87
C GLY A 50 5.63 -9.94 11.97
N MET A 51 4.90 -9.80 10.86
CA MET A 51 3.67 -9.02 10.79
C MET A 51 2.41 -9.86 10.55
N THR A 52 2.53 -11.11 10.11
CA THR A 52 1.37 -12.02 9.98
C THR A 52 1.59 -13.33 10.71
N CYS A 53 0.60 -13.74 11.50
CA CYS A 53 0.61 -15.00 12.23
C CYS A 53 -0.01 -16.17 11.42
N ASN A 54 -0.79 -15.88 10.38
CA ASN A 54 -1.62 -16.87 9.69
C ASN A 54 -1.61 -16.72 8.16
N GLY A 55 -0.92 -15.72 7.60
CA GLY A 55 -0.94 -15.45 6.16
C GLY A 55 -2.29 -14.99 5.61
N ILE A 56 -3.23 -14.59 6.48
CA ILE A 56 -4.59 -14.10 6.14
C ILE A 56 -4.81 -12.69 6.69
N THR A 57 -4.15 -12.33 7.80
CA THR A 57 -4.21 -11.00 8.41
C THR A 57 -2.82 -10.52 8.76
N TRP A 58 -2.60 -9.21 8.70
CA TRP A 58 -1.36 -8.58 9.14
C TRP A 58 -1.62 -7.55 10.24
N GLU A 59 -0.73 -7.50 11.22
CA GLU A 59 -0.76 -6.54 12.33
C GLU A 59 -0.03 -5.26 11.93
N CYS A 60 -0.67 -4.11 12.11
CA CYS A 60 -0.06 -2.83 11.81
C CYS A 60 1.03 -2.51 12.84
N PRO A 61 2.26 -2.14 12.43
CA PRO A 61 3.33 -1.88 13.38
C PRO A 61 3.19 -0.50 14.05
N ASP A 62 2.30 0.35 13.52
CA ASP A 62 2.06 1.71 14.01
C ASP A 62 0.94 1.75 15.06
N CYS A 63 -0.14 0.97 14.87
CA CYS A 63 -1.31 0.98 15.77
C CYS A 63 -1.70 -0.38 16.37
N GLY A 64 -1.10 -1.48 15.93
CA GLY A 64 -1.45 -2.84 16.38
C GLY A 64 -2.76 -3.39 15.82
N ASP A 65 -3.48 -2.66 14.96
CA ASP A 65 -4.70 -3.17 14.35
C ASP A 65 -4.43 -4.31 13.36
N GLN A 66 -5.34 -5.28 13.31
CA GLN A 66 -5.31 -6.35 12.32
C GLN A 66 -6.02 -5.93 11.02
N ASN A 67 -5.33 -6.14 9.91
CA ASN A 67 -5.81 -5.80 8.57
C ASN A 67 -5.82 -7.07 7.70
N GLY A 68 -6.72 -7.14 6.71
CA GLY A 68 -6.80 -8.27 5.79
C GLY A 68 -5.56 -8.37 4.90
N TYR A 69 -4.97 -9.56 4.84
CA TYR A 69 -3.88 -9.95 3.95
C TYR A 69 -4.43 -10.95 2.91
N GLY A 70 -4.42 -10.57 1.62
CA GLY A 70 -4.77 -11.47 0.50
C GLY A 70 -6.06 -11.17 -0.26
N ASN A 71 -6.97 -10.32 0.26
CA ASN A 71 -8.21 -9.92 -0.44
C ASN A 71 -8.22 -8.40 -0.73
N GLN A 72 -7.31 -7.94 -1.60
CA GLN A 72 -7.25 -6.53 -2.03
C GLN A 72 -6.98 -6.39 -3.53
#